data_AF-A0A517YVG0-F1
#
_entry.id   AF-A0A517YVG0-F1
#
_cell.length_a   1.000
_cell.length_b   1.000
_cell.length_c   1.000
_cell.angle_alpha   90.00
_cell.angle_beta   90.00
_cell.angle_gamma   90.00
#
_symmetry.space_group_name_H-M   'P 1'
#
loop_
_entity.id
_entity.type
_entity.pdbx_description
1 polymer ?
#
loop_
_entity_poly.entity_id
_entity_poly.type
_entity_poly.pdbx_seq_one_letter_code
_entity_poly.pdbx_strand_id
1 'polypeptide(L)'
;MMKCIIHIDGGARGNPGPAAAGVTIKQAGTGKIVHEAGYYLGHMTNNSAEYNGLLHALEAAKGLKADELLIHSDSQLMVRQINGEYKVKSPDLKPLYTKALRLIGGFKKVDLVHVRREKNKRADELANLSMDAETDVFFTDEGGEESGRSSENSSVKSSGAGEGLFDNPTTESTTQAQGGDGFSVKLTTGDCQNGCGKGRTFVFGEKTPGGCCVHAAAAALGANPMKWDRNQTGEDMICNQCWQTIEVRKR
;
A
#
# COMPACT_ATOMS: atom_id res chain seq x y z
N MET A 1 17.99 -12.53 13.39
CA MET A 1 17.93 -12.02 12.01
C MET A 1 16.59 -12.42 11.41
N MET A 2 15.86 -11.49 10.82
CA MET A 2 14.53 -11.78 10.27
C MET A 2 14.62 -12.06 8.78
N LYS A 3 14.23 -13.27 8.38
CA LYS A 3 14.10 -13.67 6.97
C LYS A 3 12.65 -13.67 6.53
N CYS A 4 12.38 -13.07 5.38
CA CYS A 4 11.05 -12.98 4.79
C CYS A 4 10.97 -13.71 3.45
N ILE A 5 9.84 -14.37 3.22
CA ILE A 5 9.41 -14.88 1.92
C ILE A 5 8.32 -13.94 1.43
N ILE A 6 8.53 -13.37 0.25
CA ILE A 6 7.71 -12.30 -0.30
C ILE A 6 7.17 -12.77 -1.65
N HIS A 7 5.90 -12.50 -1.91
CA HIS A 7 5.32 -12.63 -3.25
C HIS A 7 4.83 -11.28 -3.71
N ILE A 8 5.15 -10.92 -4.94
CA ILE A 8 4.73 -9.66 -5.56
C ILE A 8 4.11 -9.96 -6.92
N ASP A 9 3.10 -9.19 -7.28
CA ASP A 9 2.54 -9.15 -8.63
C ASP A 9 2.11 -7.72 -8.95
N GLY A 10 2.31 -7.28 -10.18
CA GLY A 10 1.90 -5.96 -10.65
C GLY A 10 1.21 -6.05 -12.00
N GLY A 11 0.14 -5.31 -12.19
CA GLY A 11 -0.65 -5.38 -13.41
C GLY A 11 -1.26 -4.05 -13.79
N ALA A 12 -1.62 -3.93 -15.07
CA ALA A 12 -2.38 -2.81 -15.60
C ALA A 12 -3.47 -3.31 -16.57
N ARG A 13 -4.66 -2.70 -16.51
CA ARG A 13 -5.77 -2.89 -17.45
C ARG A 13 -5.56 -1.99 -18.67
N GLY A 14 -4.77 -2.48 -19.61
CA GLY A 14 -4.29 -1.69 -20.75
C GLY A 14 -2.79 -1.38 -20.62
N ASN A 15 -2.22 -0.75 -21.64
CA ASN A 15 -0.79 -0.44 -21.66
C ASN A 15 -0.50 0.90 -22.38
N PRO A 16 -0.62 2.05 -21.70
CA PRO A 16 -0.92 2.22 -20.26
C PRO A 16 -2.41 2.13 -19.91
N GLY A 17 -2.72 1.91 -18.62
CA GLY A 17 -4.08 1.89 -18.08
C GLY A 17 -4.09 1.86 -16.54
N PRO A 18 -5.27 1.77 -15.89
CA PRO A 18 -5.38 1.62 -14.45
C PRO A 18 -4.53 0.44 -13.97
N ALA A 19 -3.76 0.65 -12.92
CA ALA A 19 -2.70 -0.26 -12.49
C ALA A 19 -2.68 -0.41 -10.97
N ALA A 20 -2.22 -1.57 -10.54
CA ALA A 20 -2.08 -1.92 -9.13
C ALA A 20 -0.98 -2.96 -8.95
N ALA A 21 -0.57 -3.15 -7.69
CA ALA A 21 0.33 -4.24 -7.31
C ALA A 21 -0.12 -4.90 -6.02
N GLY A 22 0.09 -6.20 -5.90
CA GLY A 22 -0.15 -6.98 -4.70
C GLY A 22 1.16 -7.44 -4.06
N VAL A 23 1.20 -7.42 -2.73
CA VAL A 23 2.38 -7.82 -1.95
C VAL A 23 1.94 -8.67 -0.76
N THR A 24 2.56 -9.84 -0.61
CA THR A 24 2.49 -10.65 0.60
C THR A 24 3.88 -10.80 1.20
N ILE A 25 4.00 -10.73 2.53
CA ILE A 25 5.24 -10.97 3.26
C ILE A 25 4.95 -11.95 4.39
N LYS A 26 5.70 -13.06 4.38
CA LYS A 26 5.66 -14.09 5.41
C LYS A 26 7.01 -14.22 6.08
N GLN A 27 7.05 -14.33 7.40
CA GLN A 27 8.29 -14.64 8.11
C GLN A 27 8.67 -16.12 7.88
N ALA A 28 9.90 -16.37 7.40
CA ALA A 28 10.32 -17.71 7.01
C ALA A 28 10.37 -18.71 8.18
N GLY A 29 10.74 -18.25 9.39
CA GLY A 29 10.88 -19.12 10.56
C GLY A 29 9.57 -19.53 11.22
N THR A 30 8.54 -18.68 11.15
CA THR A 30 7.24 -18.92 11.82
C THR A 30 6.12 -19.24 10.85
N GLY A 31 6.29 -18.89 9.56
CA GLY A 31 5.19 -18.94 8.60
C GLY A 31 4.13 -17.87 8.83
N LYS A 32 4.31 -16.96 9.79
CA LYS A 32 3.34 -15.89 10.06
C LYS A 32 3.32 -14.88 8.91
N ILE A 33 2.13 -14.56 8.43
CA ILE A 33 1.91 -13.43 7.52
C ILE A 33 2.06 -12.14 8.32
N VAL A 34 2.95 -11.26 7.88
CA VAL A 34 3.27 -10.00 8.56
C VAL A 34 2.91 -8.78 7.74
N HIS A 35 2.55 -8.98 6.47
CA HIS A 35 2.05 -7.94 5.57
C HIS A 35 1.28 -8.59 4.42
N GLU A 36 0.07 -8.13 4.16
CA GLU A 36 -0.68 -8.38 2.92
C GLU A 36 -1.37 -7.10 2.49
N ALA A 37 -1.09 -6.65 1.27
CA ALA A 37 -1.72 -5.46 0.73
C ALA A 37 -1.78 -5.47 -0.79
N GLY A 38 -2.80 -4.81 -1.33
CA GLY A 38 -2.84 -4.32 -2.69
C GLY A 38 -2.63 -2.80 -2.69
N TYR A 39 -1.90 -2.29 -3.68
CA TYR A 39 -1.57 -0.88 -3.82
C TYR A 39 -2.08 -0.36 -5.16
N TYR A 40 -2.88 0.69 -5.14
CA TYR A 40 -3.39 1.30 -6.36
C TYR A 40 -2.34 2.29 -6.89
N LEU A 41 -1.97 2.14 -8.16
CA LEU A 41 -0.83 2.84 -8.74
C LEU A 41 -1.27 3.92 -9.75
N GLY A 42 -2.57 4.16 -9.90
CA GLY A 42 -3.10 5.05 -10.92
C GLY A 42 -2.91 4.48 -12.32
N HIS A 43 -2.52 5.32 -13.29
CA HIS A 43 -2.37 4.90 -14.68
C HIS A 43 -0.90 4.71 -15.07
N MET A 44 -0.51 3.49 -15.45
CA MET A 44 0.84 3.19 -15.94
C MET A 44 0.88 1.96 -16.85
N THR A 45 2.07 1.63 -17.33
CA THR A 45 2.31 0.39 -18.10
C THR A 45 2.41 -0.81 -17.16
N ASN A 46 2.13 -2.01 -17.68
CA ASN A 46 2.24 -3.26 -16.91
C ASN A 46 3.65 -3.42 -16.28
N ASN A 47 4.71 -3.26 -17.07
CA ASN A 47 6.08 -3.35 -16.55
C ASN A 47 6.38 -2.33 -15.43
N SER A 48 5.77 -1.13 -15.47
CA SER A 48 5.95 -0.16 -14.40
C SER A 48 5.20 -0.59 -13.13
N ALA A 49 4.03 -1.21 -13.26
CA ALA A 49 3.27 -1.74 -12.14
C ALA A 49 4.05 -2.85 -11.41
N GLU A 50 4.66 -3.77 -12.17
CA GLU A 50 5.53 -4.84 -11.66
C GLU A 50 6.71 -4.29 -10.84
N TYR A 51 7.41 -3.29 -11.39
CA TYR A 51 8.50 -2.62 -10.69
C TYR A 51 8.03 -1.90 -9.42
N ASN A 52 6.86 -1.26 -9.44
CA ASN A 52 6.30 -0.63 -8.26
C ASN A 52 5.89 -1.67 -7.19
N GLY A 53 5.37 -2.83 -7.58
CA GLY A 53 5.14 -3.96 -6.67
C GLY A 53 6.41 -4.38 -5.93
N LEU A 54 7.55 -4.48 -6.64
CA LEU A 54 8.85 -4.74 -6.01
C LEU A 54 9.26 -3.62 -5.03
N LEU A 55 9.07 -2.35 -5.41
CA LEU A 55 9.42 -1.22 -4.53
C LEU A 55 8.59 -1.23 -3.24
N HIS A 56 7.27 -1.43 -3.33
CA HIS A 56 6.40 -1.52 -2.16
C HIS A 56 6.79 -2.68 -1.25
N ALA A 57 7.16 -3.82 -1.81
CA ALA A 57 7.61 -4.97 -1.02
C ALA A 57 8.93 -4.71 -0.30
N LEU A 58 9.91 -4.09 -0.97
CA LEU A 58 11.19 -3.73 -0.36
C LEU A 58 11.00 -2.69 0.76
N GLU A 59 10.15 -1.70 0.55
CA GLU A 59 9.84 -0.67 1.57
C GLU A 59 9.10 -1.27 2.78
N ALA A 60 8.10 -2.14 2.55
CA ALA A 60 7.41 -2.86 3.61
C ALA A 60 8.36 -3.76 4.41
N ALA A 61 9.21 -4.54 3.72
CA ALA A 61 10.21 -5.38 4.37
C ALA A 61 11.23 -4.59 5.20
N LYS A 62 11.62 -3.40 4.73
CA LYS A 62 12.48 -2.48 5.48
C LYS A 62 11.79 -1.99 6.76
N GLY A 63 10.52 -1.60 6.68
CA GLY A 63 9.72 -1.19 7.85
C GLY A 63 9.58 -2.30 8.90
N LEU A 64 9.51 -3.55 8.44
CA LEU A 64 9.51 -4.74 9.30
C LEU A 64 10.90 -5.08 9.88
N LYS A 65 11.95 -4.35 9.50
CA LYS A 65 13.35 -4.61 9.89
C LYS A 65 13.82 -6.01 9.46
N ALA A 66 13.39 -6.45 8.28
CA ALA A 66 13.90 -7.69 7.67
C ALA A 66 15.38 -7.57 7.32
N ASP A 67 16.15 -8.64 7.53
CA ASP A 67 17.56 -8.74 7.17
C ASP A 67 17.75 -9.41 5.79
N GLU A 68 16.99 -10.48 5.54
CA GLU A 68 17.12 -11.33 4.36
C GLU A 68 15.77 -11.52 3.66
N LEU A 69 15.74 -11.38 2.35
CA LEU A 69 14.53 -11.50 1.54
C LEU A 69 14.67 -12.61 0.49
N LEU A 70 13.65 -13.44 0.38
CA LEU A 70 13.40 -14.27 -0.79
C LEU A 70 12.13 -13.75 -1.46
N ILE A 71 12.26 -13.11 -2.62
CA ILE A 71 11.17 -12.47 -3.35
C ILE A 71 10.81 -13.33 -4.55
N HIS A 72 9.52 -13.64 -4.69
CA HIS A 72 8.95 -14.35 -5.82
C HIS A 72 8.10 -13.41 -6.67
N SER A 73 8.30 -13.47 -7.99
CA SER A 73 7.50 -12.74 -8.98
C SER A 73 7.34 -13.59 -10.23
N ASP A 74 6.22 -13.48 -10.92
CA ASP A 74 6.02 -14.06 -12.26
C ASP A 74 6.46 -13.14 -13.40
N SER A 75 6.92 -11.93 -13.09
CA SER A 75 7.52 -11.01 -14.07
C SER A 75 8.95 -11.39 -14.45
N GLN A 76 9.10 -12.30 -15.43
CA GLN A 76 10.43 -12.76 -15.86
C GLN A 76 11.35 -11.62 -16.32
N LEU A 77 10.79 -10.59 -16.97
CA LEU A 77 11.56 -9.42 -17.42
C LEU A 77 12.19 -8.67 -16.24
N MET A 78 11.39 -8.29 -15.24
CA MET A 78 11.85 -7.56 -14.07
C MET A 78 12.87 -8.40 -13.28
N VAL A 79 12.60 -9.68 -13.06
CA VAL A 79 13.50 -10.60 -12.35
C VAL A 79 14.88 -10.62 -13.03
N ARG A 80 14.92 -10.85 -14.34
CA ARG A 80 16.18 -10.88 -15.10
C ARG A 80 16.90 -9.53 -15.11
N GLN A 81 16.18 -8.42 -15.12
CA GLN A 81 16.79 -7.09 -15.07
C GLN A 81 17.43 -6.80 -13.71
N ILE A 82 16.72 -7.08 -12.61
CA ILE A 82 17.24 -6.91 -11.25
C ILE A 82 18.44 -7.83 -10.98
N ASN A 83 18.40 -9.07 -11.48
CA ASN A 83 19.52 -10.01 -11.36
C ASN A 83 20.71 -9.66 -12.29
N GLY A 84 20.60 -8.59 -13.09
CA GLY A 84 21.67 -8.13 -13.98
C GLY A 84 21.84 -8.97 -15.26
N GLU A 85 20.96 -9.94 -15.51
CA GLU A 85 20.96 -10.73 -16.74
C GLU A 85 20.57 -9.85 -17.93
N TYR A 86 19.60 -8.94 -17.73
CA TYR A 86 19.08 -8.04 -18.76
C TYR A 86 19.33 -6.57 -18.45
N LYS A 87 19.64 -5.78 -19.49
CA LYS A 87 19.77 -4.33 -19.39
C LYS A 87 18.42 -3.63 -19.41
N VAL A 88 18.21 -2.66 -18.52
CA VAL A 88 17.05 -1.77 -18.56
C VAL A 88 17.27 -0.65 -19.57
N LYS A 89 16.54 -0.71 -20.70
CA LYS A 89 16.63 0.30 -21.77
C LYS A 89 15.55 1.37 -21.68
N SER A 90 14.35 1.00 -21.20
CA SER A 90 13.21 1.91 -21.09
C SER A 90 13.53 3.10 -20.20
N PRO A 91 13.34 4.35 -20.67
CA PRO A 91 13.51 5.55 -19.85
C PRO A 91 12.63 5.54 -18.59
N ASP A 92 11.41 5.03 -18.68
CA ASP A 92 10.46 5.02 -17.56
C ASP A 92 10.83 4.00 -16.48
N LEU A 93 11.44 2.88 -16.88
CA LEU A 93 11.86 1.83 -15.94
C LEU A 93 13.20 2.12 -15.28
N LYS A 94 14.06 2.95 -15.88
CA LYS A 94 15.39 3.26 -15.32
C LYS A 94 15.32 3.85 -13.90
N PRO A 95 14.47 4.87 -13.61
CA PRO A 95 14.32 5.38 -12.25
C PRO A 95 13.86 4.32 -11.26
N LEU A 96 12.88 3.49 -11.64
CA LEU A 96 12.34 2.43 -10.78
C LEU A 96 13.40 1.37 -10.48
N TYR A 97 14.15 0.97 -11.51
CA TYR A 97 15.29 0.04 -11.39
C TYR A 97 16.38 0.57 -10.46
N THR A 98 16.82 1.82 -10.64
CA THR A 98 17.82 2.44 -9.76
C THR A 98 17.33 2.52 -8.32
N LYS A 99 16.06 2.88 -8.10
CA LYS A 99 15.47 2.90 -6.75
C LYS A 99 15.43 1.49 -6.14
N ALA A 100 15.05 0.47 -6.91
CA ALA A 100 15.00 -0.91 -6.45
C ALA A 100 16.40 -1.42 -6.04
N LEU A 101 17.43 -1.21 -6.85
CA LEU A 101 18.80 -1.57 -6.51
C LEU A 101 19.29 -0.87 -5.23
N ARG A 102 18.96 0.41 -5.05
CA ARG A 102 19.30 1.16 -3.84
C ARG A 102 18.65 0.55 -2.59
N LEU A 103 17.38 0.17 -2.68
CA LEU A 103 16.66 -0.46 -1.58
C LEU A 103 17.20 -1.87 -1.27
N ILE A 104 17.48 -2.66 -2.31
CA ILE A 104 18.09 -3.99 -2.19
C ILE A 104 19.42 -3.92 -1.44
N GLY A 105 20.26 -2.93 -1.73
CA GLY A 105 21.54 -2.72 -1.03
C GLY A 105 21.42 -2.41 0.47
N GLY A 106 20.20 -2.14 0.97
CA GLY A 106 19.94 -1.96 2.40
C GLY A 106 19.72 -3.27 3.18
N PHE A 107 19.62 -4.41 2.50
CA PHE A 107 19.43 -5.72 3.12
C PHE A 107 20.73 -6.52 3.11
N LYS A 108 20.87 -7.48 4.04
CA LYS A 108 22.04 -8.37 4.07
C LYS A 108 22.04 -9.33 2.89
N LYS A 109 20.86 -9.78 2.47
CA LYS A 109 20.68 -10.67 1.33
C LYS A 109 19.31 -10.47 0.69
N VAL A 110 19.28 -10.44 -0.64
CA VAL A 110 18.03 -10.48 -1.41
C VAL A 110 18.20 -11.47 -2.55
N ASP A 111 17.35 -12.49 -2.58
CA ASP A 111 17.22 -13.41 -3.70
C ASP A 111 15.88 -13.11 -4.40
N LEU A 112 15.91 -12.68 -5.66
CA LEU A 112 14.71 -12.47 -6.49
C LEU A 112 14.59 -13.60 -7.53
N VAL A 113 13.51 -14.37 -7.43
CA VAL A 113 13.32 -15.61 -8.20
C VAL A 113 12.02 -15.55 -8.99
N HIS A 114 12.10 -15.96 -10.26
CA HIS A 114 10.93 -16.10 -11.10
C HIS A 114 10.13 -17.34 -10.72
N VAL A 115 8.82 -17.18 -10.52
CA VAL A 115 7.88 -18.28 -10.29
C VAL A 115 6.79 -18.27 -11.36
N ARG A 116 6.12 -19.40 -11.58
CA ARG A 116 4.94 -19.43 -12.44
C ARG A 116 3.76 -18.78 -11.75
N ARG A 117 2.85 -18.17 -12.52
CA ARG A 117 1.68 -17.43 -12.03
C ARG A 117 0.78 -18.24 -11.09
N GLU A 118 0.68 -19.56 -11.28
CA GLU A 118 -0.13 -20.42 -10.40
C GLU A 118 0.41 -20.48 -8.97
N LYS A 119 1.69 -20.13 -8.76
CA LYS A 119 2.32 -20.01 -7.45
C LYS A 119 2.28 -18.58 -6.87
N ASN A 120 1.73 -17.62 -7.62
CA ASN A 120 1.68 -16.19 -7.26
C ASN A 120 0.25 -15.65 -7.04
N LYS A 121 -0.74 -16.55 -6.97
CA LYS A 121 -2.18 -16.21 -6.99
C LYS A 121 -2.61 -15.16 -5.97
N ARG A 122 -2.05 -15.21 -4.75
CA ARG A 122 -2.47 -14.28 -3.69
C ARG A 122 -2.02 -12.84 -3.97
N ALA A 123 -0.83 -12.65 -4.55
CA ALA A 123 -0.37 -11.32 -4.93
C ALA A 123 -1.20 -10.79 -6.11
N ASP A 124 -1.50 -11.64 -7.10
CA ASP A 124 -2.39 -11.30 -8.23
C ASP A 124 -3.80 -10.91 -7.77
N GLU A 125 -4.37 -11.65 -6.81
CA GLU A 125 -5.66 -11.33 -6.21
C GLU A 125 -5.62 -9.95 -5.52
N LEU A 126 -4.61 -9.67 -4.71
CA LEU A 126 -4.44 -8.39 -4.02
C LEU A 126 -4.31 -7.22 -5.00
N ALA A 127 -3.57 -7.40 -6.10
CA ALA A 127 -3.45 -6.40 -7.15
C ALA A 127 -4.82 -6.11 -7.78
N ASN A 128 -5.58 -7.15 -8.15
CA ASN A 128 -6.90 -7.00 -8.75
C ASN A 128 -7.90 -6.33 -7.80
N LEU A 129 -7.92 -6.73 -6.52
CA LEU A 129 -8.78 -6.11 -5.51
C LEU A 129 -8.51 -4.60 -5.38
N SER A 130 -7.24 -4.21 -5.32
CA SER A 130 -6.85 -2.80 -5.25
C SER A 130 -7.18 -2.04 -6.53
N MET A 131 -7.04 -2.68 -7.69
CA MET A 131 -7.37 -2.09 -8.99
C MET A 131 -8.88 -1.88 -9.16
N ASP A 132 -9.70 -2.84 -8.72
CA ASP A 132 -11.16 -2.76 -8.75
C ASP A 132 -11.70 -1.71 -7.79
N ALA A 133 -11.06 -1.58 -6.62
CA ALA A 133 -11.42 -0.58 -5.63
C ALA A 133 -10.85 0.83 -5.94
N GLU A 134 -9.92 0.94 -6.89
CA GLU A 134 -9.13 2.14 -7.18
C GLU A 134 -8.49 2.77 -5.93
N THR A 135 -8.12 1.94 -4.97
CA THR A 135 -7.51 2.34 -3.70
C THR A 135 -6.62 1.23 -3.15
N ASP A 136 -5.70 1.58 -2.26
CA ASP A 136 -4.95 0.59 -1.48
C ASP A 136 -5.90 -0.26 -0.63
N VAL A 137 -5.60 -1.56 -0.53
CA VAL A 137 -6.30 -2.52 0.34
C VAL A 137 -5.29 -3.20 1.26
N PHE A 138 -5.62 -3.35 2.54
CA PHE A 138 -4.74 -3.93 3.55
C PHE A 138 -5.46 -5.05 4.30
N PHE A 139 -4.75 -6.13 4.59
CA PHE A 139 -5.27 -7.25 5.35
C PHE A 139 -4.46 -7.42 6.65
N THR A 140 -5.17 -7.59 7.76
CA THR A 140 -4.59 -7.88 9.07
C THR A 140 -5.20 -9.17 9.60
N ASP A 141 -4.36 -10.10 10.09
CA ASP A 141 -4.83 -11.25 10.86
C ASP A 141 -5.41 -10.74 12.20
N GLU A 142 -6.75 -10.69 12.29
CA GLU A 142 -7.41 -10.81 13.59
C GLU A 142 -7.30 -12.29 14.02
N GLY A 143 -6.81 -12.55 15.23
CA GLY A 143 -6.43 -13.88 15.72
C GLY A 143 -7.53 -14.95 15.55
N GLY A 144 -7.09 -16.17 15.21
CA GLY A 144 -7.93 -17.24 14.66
C GLY A 144 -8.65 -18.15 15.66
N GLU A 145 -9.52 -18.99 15.10
CA GLU A 145 -9.89 -20.29 15.64
C GLU A 145 -10.25 -21.23 14.47
N GLU A 146 -9.62 -22.40 14.45
CA GLU A 146 -10.02 -23.52 13.60
C GLU A 146 -11.40 -24.00 14.03
N SER A 147 -12.38 -23.96 13.12
CA SER A 147 -13.43 -24.98 13.10
C SER A 147 -13.73 -25.33 11.64
N GLY A 148 -13.53 -26.59 11.31
CA GLY A 148 -13.81 -27.11 9.99
C GLY A 148 -15.31 -27.16 9.72
N ARG A 149 -15.68 -26.94 8.45
CA ARG A 149 -16.37 -27.90 7.56
C ARG A 149 -17.26 -27.16 6.54
N SER A 150 -17.02 -27.51 5.27
CA SER A 150 -17.94 -27.54 4.12
C SER A 150 -18.66 -26.28 3.64
N SER A 151 -18.35 -25.96 2.38
CA SER A 151 -19.30 -25.70 1.28
C SER A 151 -20.17 -24.44 1.27
N GLU A 152 -20.00 -23.69 0.17
CA GLU A 152 -21.04 -22.98 -0.60
C GLU A 152 -21.88 -21.88 0.09
N ASN A 153 -21.51 -20.63 -0.15
CA ASN A 153 -22.29 -19.61 -0.91
C ASN A 153 -21.64 -18.24 -0.68
N SER A 154 -21.13 -17.57 -1.72
CA SER A 154 -21.91 -16.72 -2.63
C SER A 154 -22.79 -15.73 -1.87
N SER A 155 -22.30 -14.49 -1.73
CA SER A 155 -23.13 -13.28 -1.56
C SER A 155 -22.29 -12.05 -1.88
N VAL A 156 -22.11 -11.81 -3.17
CA VAL A 156 -21.76 -10.49 -3.71
C VAL A 156 -22.94 -9.57 -3.45
N LYS A 157 -22.77 -8.53 -2.63
CA LYS A 157 -23.75 -7.44 -2.57
C LYS A 157 -23.56 -6.57 -3.81
N SER A 158 -24.24 -6.95 -4.88
CA SER A 158 -24.54 -6.06 -6.00
C SER A 158 -25.93 -5.47 -5.79
N SER A 159 -26.06 -4.17 -5.94
CA SER A 159 -27.36 -3.50 -6.10
C SER A 159 -27.29 -2.70 -7.39
N GLY A 160 -27.95 -3.22 -8.43
CA GLY A 160 -28.04 -2.59 -9.74
C GLY A 160 -29.32 -1.78 -9.94
N ALA A 161 -29.15 -0.73 -10.75
CA ALA A 161 -30.04 -0.08 -11.71
C ALA A 161 -31.42 0.46 -11.29
N GLY A 162 -31.55 1.79 -11.39
CA GLY A 162 -32.79 2.51 -11.68
C GLY A 162 -32.47 3.78 -12.46
N GLU A 163 -32.94 3.87 -13.71
CA GLU A 163 -32.84 5.05 -14.57
C GLU A 163 -33.72 6.20 -14.06
N GLY A 164 -33.26 7.45 -14.20
CA GLY A 164 -34.08 8.64 -13.95
C GLY A 164 -33.25 9.91 -13.75
N LEU A 165 -33.42 10.86 -14.68
CA LEU A 165 -32.85 12.22 -14.68
C LEU A 165 -33.04 12.97 -13.34
N PHE A 166 -32.03 13.72 -12.90
CA PHE A 166 -32.05 15.10 -12.35
C PHE A 166 -30.78 15.37 -11.48
N ASP A 167 -30.09 16.46 -11.81
CA ASP A 167 -29.18 17.32 -11.02
C ASP A 167 -28.02 16.76 -10.16
N ASN A 168 -26.84 17.34 -10.39
CA ASN A 168 -25.65 17.32 -9.52
C ASN A 168 -26.00 17.62 -8.05
N PRO A 169 -25.37 16.94 -7.08
CA PRO A 169 -24.21 17.56 -6.43
C PRO A 169 -23.11 16.58 -5.97
N THR A 170 -21.91 17.15 -5.81
CA THR A 170 -20.78 16.67 -4.99
C THR A 170 -21.15 15.69 -3.88
N THR A 171 -20.55 14.49 -3.88
CA THR A 171 -20.64 13.56 -2.73
C THR A 171 -19.26 13.14 -2.25
N GLU A 172 -18.96 13.63 -1.05
CA GLU A 172 -17.90 13.24 -0.14
C GLU A 172 -18.01 11.76 0.24
N SER A 173 -16.98 10.96 -0.05
CA SER A 173 -16.83 9.62 0.56
C SER A 173 -16.33 9.81 1.99
N THR A 174 -17.29 9.79 2.92
CA THR A 174 -17.08 10.05 4.34
C THR A 174 -16.71 8.76 5.06
N THR A 175 -15.43 8.49 5.27
CA THR A 175 -14.99 7.50 6.28
C THR A 175 -14.94 8.21 7.63
N GLN A 176 -15.97 8.04 8.46
CA GLN A 176 -16.01 8.59 9.81
C GLN A 176 -15.24 7.68 10.77
N ALA A 177 -14.28 8.24 11.49
CA ALA A 177 -13.68 7.62 12.66
C ALA A 177 -14.11 8.43 13.90
N GLN A 178 -14.58 7.75 14.95
CA GLN A 178 -14.96 8.36 16.22
C GLN A 178 -13.85 8.14 17.25
N GLY A 179 -13.36 9.24 17.84
CA GLY A 179 -12.43 9.24 18.97
C GLY A 179 -12.57 10.54 19.75
N GLY A 180 -12.72 10.46 21.06
CA GLY A 180 -13.00 11.59 21.94
C GLY A 180 -11.83 12.58 22.14
N ASP A 181 -12.22 13.81 22.46
CA ASP A 181 -11.47 14.98 22.97
C ASP A 181 -10.24 15.51 22.18
N GLY A 182 -10.53 16.27 21.11
CA GLY A 182 -10.00 17.64 20.93
C GLY A 182 -8.54 17.80 20.50
N PHE A 183 -8.15 17.26 19.34
CA PHE A 183 -6.82 17.43 18.75
C PHE A 183 -6.80 18.47 17.62
N SER A 184 -5.65 19.12 17.41
CA SER A 184 -5.38 19.85 16.17
C SER A 184 -4.18 19.25 15.43
N VAL A 185 -4.33 19.00 14.13
CA VAL A 185 -3.27 18.51 13.26
C VAL A 185 -2.91 19.59 12.25
N LYS A 186 -1.64 19.97 12.17
CA LYS A 186 -1.13 20.91 11.18
C LYS A 186 -0.24 20.19 10.19
N LEU A 187 -0.49 20.40 8.89
CA LEU A 187 0.36 19.89 7.82
C LEU A 187 1.54 20.83 7.61
N THR A 188 2.75 20.37 7.94
CA THR A 188 3.96 21.21 7.88
C THR A 188 4.66 21.13 6.52
N THR A 189 4.47 20.04 5.76
CA THR A 189 5.05 19.83 4.41
C THR A 189 4.11 19.05 3.45
N GLY A 190 4.28 19.27 2.14
CA GLY A 190 3.73 18.41 1.06
C GLY A 190 2.48 18.95 0.32
N ASP A 191 2.45 18.76 -1.00
CA ASP A 191 1.26 18.89 -1.84
C ASP A 191 0.54 17.55 -1.90
N CYS A 192 -0.53 17.43 -1.11
CA CYS A 192 -1.37 16.25 -1.12
C CYS A 192 -2.16 16.20 -2.44
N GLN A 193 -2.08 15.09 -3.18
CA GLN A 193 -2.91 14.88 -4.38
C GLN A 193 -4.42 14.86 -4.07
N ASN A 194 -4.80 14.65 -2.82
CA ASN A 194 -6.18 14.73 -2.32
C ASN A 194 -6.56 16.13 -1.78
N GLY A 195 -5.77 17.16 -2.06
CA GLY A 195 -6.14 18.56 -1.78
C GLY A 195 -5.95 19.07 -0.34
N CYS A 196 -5.26 18.30 0.53
CA CYS A 196 -5.09 18.68 1.93
C CYS A 196 -4.20 19.92 2.17
N GLY A 197 -3.35 20.31 1.20
CA GLY A 197 -2.61 21.59 1.16
C GLY A 197 -1.62 21.87 2.31
N LYS A 198 -0.37 22.21 1.98
CA LYS A 198 0.64 22.62 2.98
C LYS A 198 0.16 23.81 3.83
N GLY A 199 0.35 23.74 5.14
CA GLY A 199 0.03 24.81 6.09
C GLY A 199 -1.40 24.81 6.63
N ARG A 200 -2.28 23.91 6.16
CA ARG A 200 -3.62 23.77 6.72
C ARG A 200 -3.58 23.13 8.11
N THR A 201 -4.46 23.63 8.98
CA THR A 201 -4.67 23.10 10.33
C THR A 201 -6.09 22.56 10.41
N PHE A 202 -6.22 21.31 10.83
CA PHE A 202 -7.48 20.61 11.01
C PHE A 202 -7.75 20.48 12.50
N VAL A 203 -8.94 20.87 12.94
CA VAL A 203 -9.38 20.73 14.33
C VAL A 203 -10.35 19.56 14.39
N PHE A 204 -10.01 18.53 15.15
CA PHE A 204 -10.79 17.31 15.28
C PHE A 204 -11.73 17.43 16.48
N GLY A 205 -13.03 17.31 16.21
CA GLY A 205 -14.09 17.11 17.20
C GLY A 205 -14.61 15.68 17.13
N GLU A 206 -15.93 15.46 17.27
CA GLU A 206 -16.55 14.13 17.12
C GLU A 206 -16.53 13.57 15.69
N LYS A 207 -16.27 14.42 14.70
CA LYS A 207 -16.27 14.07 13.27
C LYS A 207 -15.00 14.57 12.60
N THR A 208 -14.58 13.86 11.57
CA THR A 208 -13.48 14.24 10.69
C THR A 208 -13.84 15.51 9.90
N PRO A 209 -12.96 16.52 9.84
CA PRO A 209 -13.22 17.72 9.03
C PRO A 209 -13.25 17.39 7.53
N GLY A 210 -14.16 18.01 6.77
CA GLY A 210 -14.20 17.89 5.32
C GLY A 210 -12.87 18.32 4.66
N GLY A 211 -12.41 17.54 3.68
CA GLY A 211 -11.12 17.78 2.99
C GLY A 211 -9.88 17.26 3.73
N CYS A 212 -10.04 16.60 4.88
CA CYS A 212 -8.98 15.89 5.57
C CYS A 212 -8.84 14.46 5.03
N CYS A 213 -7.64 14.02 4.67
CA CYS A 213 -7.43 12.64 4.25
C CYS A 213 -7.60 11.68 5.44
N VAL A 214 -8.05 10.45 5.16
CA VAL A 214 -8.25 9.38 6.15
C VAL A 214 -6.96 9.10 6.95
N HIS A 215 -5.80 9.30 6.34
CA HIS A 215 -4.50 9.12 6.97
C HIS A 215 -4.20 10.18 8.05
N ALA A 216 -4.56 11.45 7.83
CA ALA A 216 -4.40 12.51 8.84
C ALA A 216 -5.42 12.35 9.98
N ALA A 217 -6.62 11.83 9.69
CA ALA A 217 -7.64 11.51 10.69
C ALA A 217 -7.25 10.31 11.57
N ALA A 218 -6.69 9.26 10.98
CA ALA A 218 -6.22 8.08 11.70
C ALA A 218 -5.09 8.41 12.69
N ALA A 219 -4.20 9.35 12.33
CA ALA A 219 -3.15 9.86 13.22
C ALA A 219 -3.71 10.58 14.46
N ALA A 220 -4.76 11.38 14.28
CA ALA A 220 -5.33 12.22 15.32
C ALA A 220 -6.17 11.42 16.35
N LEU A 221 -6.83 10.35 15.90
CA LEU A 221 -7.85 9.63 16.68
C LEU A 221 -7.33 8.44 17.47
N GLY A 222 -6.00 8.20 17.48
CA GLY A 222 -5.39 7.17 18.32
C GLY A 222 -5.78 5.72 17.97
N ALA A 223 -6.42 5.50 16.82
CA ALA A 223 -6.63 4.17 16.26
C ALA A 223 -5.27 3.63 15.77
N ASN A 224 -4.71 2.65 16.48
CA ASN A 224 -3.30 2.22 16.38
C ASN A 224 -3.14 0.92 15.55
N PRO A 225 -1.94 0.40 15.19
CA PRO A 225 -0.59 0.96 14.94
C PRO A 225 0.07 0.36 13.67
N MET A 226 0.32 1.09 12.60
CA MET A 226 1.45 0.74 11.69
C MET A 226 1.69 1.91 10.75
N LYS A 227 2.95 2.39 10.69
CA LYS A 227 3.46 3.42 9.77
C LYS A 227 3.35 4.89 10.21
N TRP A 228 3.93 5.20 11.37
CA TRP A 228 4.40 6.57 11.64
C TRP A 228 5.86 6.53 12.07
N ASP A 229 6.77 7.04 11.23
CA ASP A 229 8.14 7.33 11.64
C ASP A 229 8.18 8.74 12.25
N ARG A 230 8.90 8.91 13.36
CA ARG A 230 9.15 10.26 13.90
C ARG A 230 10.30 10.89 13.13
N ASN A 231 10.21 12.20 12.88
CA ASN A 231 11.36 12.96 12.37
C ASN A 231 12.53 12.93 13.39
N GLN A 232 13.71 13.40 13.00
CA GLN A 232 14.91 13.36 13.86
C GLN A 232 14.77 14.15 15.18
N THR A 233 13.79 15.05 15.29
CA THR A 233 13.54 15.84 16.51
C THR A 233 12.49 15.21 17.44
N GLY A 234 11.73 14.20 16.96
CA GLY A 234 10.73 13.47 17.75
C GLY A 234 9.38 14.18 17.88
N GLU A 235 9.21 15.34 17.25
CA GLU A 235 8.05 16.23 17.35
C GLU A 235 7.01 16.01 16.23
N ASP A 236 7.47 15.60 15.04
CA ASP A 236 6.59 15.38 13.90
C ASP A 236 6.43 13.90 13.55
N MET A 237 5.24 13.53 13.05
CA MET A 237 4.95 12.20 12.53
C MET A 237 4.97 12.21 11.00
N ILE A 238 5.60 11.20 10.39
CA ILE A 238 5.69 11.03 8.93
C ILE A 238 4.74 9.91 8.50
N CYS A 239 3.81 10.21 7.60
CA CYS A 239 2.96 9.18 6.99
C CYS A 239 3.76 8.40 5.94
N ASN A 240 3.91 7.08 6.08
CA ASN A 240 4.73 6.29 5.13
C ASN A 240 4.02 5.94 3.81
N GLN A 241 2.78 6.41 3.59
CA GLN A 241 2.09 6.28 2.31
C GLN A 241 2.21 7.54 1.44
N CYS A 242 2.18 8.74 2.04
CA CYS A 242 2.23 10.01 1.31
C CYS A 242 3.41 10.91 1.70
N TRP A 243 4.31 10.45 2.58
CA TRP A 243 5.49 11.16 3.08
C TRP A 243 5.20 12.53 3.71
N GLN A 244 3.96 12.74 4.15
CA GLN A 244 3.55 13.98 4.81
C GLN A 244 4.09 14.06 6.22
N THR A 245 4.61 15.23 6.58
CA THR A 245 4.97 15.57 7.96
C THR A 245 3.79 16.26 8.63
N ILE A 246 3.34 15.72 9.75
CA ILE A 246 2.24 16.27 10.53
C ILE A 246 2.71 16.63 11.94
N GLU A 247 2.24 17.76 12.43
CA GLU A 247 2.39 18.20 13.81
C GLU A 247 1.04 17.98 14.52
N VAL A 248 1.02 17.16 15.58
CA VAL A 248 -0.18 16.88 16.38
C VAL A 248 -0.07 17.64 17.70
N ARG A 249 -1.01 18.55 17.95
CA ARG A 249 -1.11 19.24 19.24
C ARG A 249 -2.38 18.81 19.97
N LYS A 250 -2.21 18.38 21.21
CA LYS A 250 -3.30 18.23 22.17
C LYS A 250 -3.66 19.63 22.69
N ARG A 251 -4.95 19.96 22.73
CA ARG A 251 -5.40 21.18 23.43
C ARG A 251 -5.24 21.03 24.93
#